data_AF-A0A2S5TC24-F1
#
_entry.id   AF-A0A2S5TC24-F1
#
_cell.length_a   1.000
_cell.length_b   1.000
_cell.length_c   1.000
_cell.angle_alpha   90.00
_cell.angle_beta   90.00
_cell.angle_gamma   90.00
#
_symmetry.space_group_name_H-M   'P 1'
#
loop_
_entity.id
_entity.type
_entity.pdbx_description
1 polymer ?
#
loop_
_entity_poly.entity_id
_entity_poly.type
_entity_poly.pdbx_seq_one_letter_code
_entity_poly.pdbx_strand_id
1 'polypeptide(L)'
;MSCRTPALLAGVVMPLLALQATAAPLPPPPPTGGTLALIEQCTAAMSRAHPWRARQLRQAMFRMRVSMSYRAAGARLSAAERRSAMAAERASYDLLFETCRPLLALSLSPARSG
;
A
#
# COMPACT_ATOMS: atom_id res chain seq x y z
N MET A 1 -46.10 47.23 2.27
CA MET A 1 -45.57 46.04 1.57
C MET A 1 -44.83 45.19 2.60
N SER A 2 -45.43 44.06 2.97
CA SER A 2 -44.87 43.08 3.90
C SER A 2 -43.90 42.15 3.18
N CYS A 3 -42.74 41.87 3.79
CA CYS A 3 -41.97 40.64 3.62
C CYS A 3 -41.25 40.39 4.97
N ARG A 4 -41.84 39.62 5.89
CA ARG A 4 -41.69 38.16 6.09
C ARG A 4 -40.25 37.73 6.39
N THR A 5 -39.96 37.59 7.69
CA THR A 5 -39.04 36.60 8.28
C THR A 5 -39.87 35.43 8.80
N PRO A 6 -39.33 34.18 8.81
CA PRO A 6 -38.64 33.65 10.01
C PRO A 6 -37.40 32.79 9.68
N ALA A 7 -36.33 32.86 10.48
CA ALA A 7 -35.98 31.96 11.61
C ALA A 7 -35.61 30.52 11.15
N LEU A 8 -34.32 30.18 11.11
CA LEU A 8 -33.54 29.49 12.17
C LEU A 8 -33.65 27.95 12.15
N LEU A 9 -32.56 27.33 11.68
CA LEU A 9 -31.79 26.21 12.25
C LEU A 9 -32.45 24.87 12.66
N ALA A 10 -31.62 23.83 12.49
CA ALA A 10 -31.74 22.42 12.94
C ALA A 10 -32.68 21.58 12.07
N GLY A 11 -32.28 20.44 11.51
CA GLY A 11 -31.25 19.49 11.89
C GLY A 11 -31.82 18.09 11.60
N VAL A 12 -30.94 17.10 11.51
CA VAL A 12 -31.25 15.66 11.38
C VAL A 12 -31.40 15.13 9.94
N VAL A 13 -30.21 14.99 9.35
CA VAL A 13 -29.72 13.82 8.62
C VAL A 13 -30.56 12.54 8.79
N MET A 14 -31.05 11.98 7.68
CA MET A 14 -31.25 10.53 7.54
C MET A 14 -31.39 10.14 6.05
N PRO A 15 -30.33 9.65 5.38
CA PRO A 15 -30.52 8.80 4.21
C PRO A 15 -30.60 7.34 4.67
N LEU A 16 -31.80 6.78 4.59
CA LEU A 16 -32.05 5.36 4.80
C LEU A 16 -31.32 4.53 3.74
N LEU A 17 -30.42 3.66 4.24
CA LEU A 17 -30.01 2.37 3.69
C LEU A 17 -29.74 2.27 2.18
N ALA A 18 -28.50 2.59 1.81
CA ALA A 18 -27.84 1.90 0.72
C ALA A 18 -27.52 0.46 1.16
N LEU A 19 -28.29 -0.49 0.65
CA LEU A 19 -28.05 -1.93 0.81
C LEU A 19 -26.78 -2.29 0.01
N GLN A 20 -25.61 -2.12 0.63
CA GLN A 20 -24.34 -2.57 0.08
C GLN A 20 -24.29 -4.09 0.15
N ALA A 21 -24.58 -4.74 -0.98
CA ALA A 21 -24.27 -6.15 -1.18
C ALA A 21 -22.78 -6.37 -0.89
N THR A 22 -22.49 -6.97 0.27
CA THR A 22 -21.15 -7.40 0.66
C THR A 22 -20.76 -8.60 -0.19
N ALA A 23 -20.38 -8.34 -1.44
CA ALA A 23 -19.63 -9.30 -2.22
C ALA A 23 -18.39 -9.68 -1.40
N ALA A 24 -18.25 -10.96 -1.05
CA ALA A 24 -17.05 -11.46 -0.40
C ALA A 24 -15.82 -10.98 -1.21
N PRO A 25 -14.80 -10.41 -0.56
CA PRO A 25 -13.60 -9.99 -1.28
C PRO A 25 -13.01 -11.22 -1.97
N LEU A 26 -12.91 -11.18 -3.31
CA LEU A 26 -12.13 -12.18 -4.01
C LEU A 26 -10.70 -12.15 -3.46
N PRO A 27 -10.05 -13.31 -3.30
CA PRO A 27 -8.68 -13.35 -2.82
C PRO A 27 -7.79 -12.49 -3.74
N PRO A 28 -6.83 -11.75 -3.17
CA PRO A 28 -5.92 -10.93 -3.94
C PRO A 28 -5.22 -11.77 -5.01
N PRO A 29 -5.03 -11.26 -6.25
CA PRO A 29 -4.19 -11.93 -7.22
C PRO A 29 -2.80 -12.11 -6.60
N PRO A 30 -2.16 -13.28 -6.82
CA PRO A 30 -0.87 -13.54 -6.20
C PRO A 30 0.12 -12.44 -6.60
N PRO A 31 0.97 -11.99 -5.68
CA PRO A 31 2.11 -11.15 -6.02
C PRO A 31 2.98 -11.88 -7.04
N THR A 32 3.60 -11.11 -7.94
CA THR A 32 4.62 -11.65 -8.84
C THR A 32 5.74 -12.28 -8.00
N GLY A 33 6.26 -13.44 -8.39
CA GLY A 33 7.26 -14.18 -7.60
C GLY A 33 8.49 -13.34 -7.19
N GLY A 34 8.90 -12.39 -8.03
CA GLY A 34 9.98 -11.45 -7.73
C GLY A 34 9.69 -10.48 -6.57
N THR A 35 8.43 -10.07 -6.38
CA THR A 35 8.03 -9.16 -5.30
C THR A 35 8.14 -9.84 -3.93
N LEU A 36 7.67 -11.08 -3.82
CA LEU A 36 7.77 -11.84 -2.56
C LEU A 36 9.22 -12.13 -2.21
N ALA A 37 10.02 -12.56 -3.18
CA ALA A 37 11.44 -12.79 -3.00
C ALA A 37 12.17 -11.53 -2.48
N LEU A 38 11.84 -10.35 -3.03
CA LEU A 38 12.41 -9.09 -2.55
C LEU A 38 12.00 -8.79 -1.10
N ILE A 39 10.71 -8.97 -0.75
CA ILE A 39 10.23 -8.75 0.63
C ILE A 39 10.96 -9.67 1.61
N GLU A 40 11.15 -10.95 1.27
CA GLU A 40 11.85 -11.92 2.11
C GLU A 40 13.33 -11.55 2.29
N GLN A 41 14.03 -11.24 1.20
CA GLN A 41 15.43 -10.81 1.23
C GLN A 41 15.61 -9.54 2.09
N CYS A 42 14.74 -8.55 1.91
CA CYS A 42 14.80 -7.31 2.69
C CYS A 42 14.46 -7.55 4.17
N THR A 43 13.53 -8.45 4.47
CA THR A 43 13.19 -8.85 5.84
C THR A 43 14.38 -9.53 6.51
N ALA A 44 15.06 -10.45 5.83
CA ALA A 44 16.26 -11.11 6.33
C ALA A 44 17.40 -10.11 6.59
N ALA A 45 17.58 -9.13 5.69
CA ALA A 45 18.62 -8.11 5.80
C ALA A 45 18.35 -7.07 6.91
N MET A 46 17.11 -6.88 7.36
CA MET A 46 16.78 -5.91 8.41
C MET A 46 17.50 -6.17 9.73
N SER A 47 17.73 -7.43 10.09
CA SER A 47 18.40 -7.81 11.35
C SER A 47 19.82 -7.24 11.47
N ARG A 48 20.46 -6.96 10.32
CA ARG A 48 21.81 -6.39 10.22
C ARG A 48 21.80 -4.89 9.93
N ALA A 49 20.62 -4.28 9.80
CA ALA A 49 20.47 -2.90 9.43
C ALA A 49 20.48 -1.97 10.65
N HIS A 50 21.00 -0.77 10.49
CA HIS A 50 20.85 0.27 11.49
C HIS A 50 19.35 0.56 11.76
N PRO A 51 18.92 0.81 13.02
CA PRO A 51 17.51 0.98 13.38
C PRO A 51 16.74 2.02 12.54
N TRP A 52 17.41 3.13 12.19
CA TRP A 52 16.86 4.16 11.31
C TRP A 52 16.45 3.60 9.93
N ARG A 53 17.29 2.76 9.32
CA ARG A 53 17.06 2.16 8.01
C ARG A 53 16.05 1.01 8.10
N ALA A 54 16.05 0.26 9.20
CA ALA A 54 15.02 -0.74 9.48
C ALA A 54 13.61 -0.11 9.59
N ARG A 55 13.48 1.13 10.07
CA ARG A 55 12.21 1.87 10.04
C ARG A 55 11.79 2.22 8.61
N GLN A 56 12.72 2.71 7.78
CA GLN A 56 12.44 3.01 6.37
C GLN A 56 11.99 1.76 5.60
N LEU A 57 12.65 0.62 5.80
CA LEU A 57 12.27 -0.64 5.16
C LEU A 57 10.88 -1.11 5.58
N ARG A 58 10.55 -1.02 6.87
CA ARG A 58 9.20 -1.34 7.34
C ARG A 58 8.13 -0.47 6.67
N GLN A 59 8.41 0.83 6.49
CA GLN A 59 7.51 1.73 5.79
C GLN A 59 7.36 1.38 4.30
N ALA A 60 8.47 1.09 3.61
CA ALA A 60 8.46 0.68 2.20
C ALA A 60 7.71 -0.65 1.99
N MET A 61 7.96 -1.64 2.84
CA MET A 61 7.23 -2.92 2.83
C MET A 61 5.74 -2.73 3.10
N PHE A 62 5.38 -1.87 4.06
CA PHE A 62 3.98 -1.55 4.32
C PHE A 62 3.31 -0.92 3.09
N ARG A 63 3.95 0.06 2.46
CA ARG A 63 3.44 0.70 1.24
C ARG A 63 3.27 -0.29 0.09
N MET A 64 4.19 -1.23 -0.06
CA MET A 64 4.08 -2.32 -1.04
C MET A 64 2.87 -3.21 -0.74
N ARG A 65 2.69 -3.64 0.51
CA ARG A 65 1.53 -4.45 0.94
C ARG A 65 0.20 -3.74 0.69
N VAL A 66 0.12 -2.46 0.99
CA VAL A 66 -1.07 -1.64 0.71
C VAL A 66 -1.34 -1.58 -0.80
N SER A 67 -0.31 -1.35 -1.63
CA SER A 67 -0.48 -1.28 -3.09
C SER A 67 -0.96 -2.62 -3.67
N MET A 68 -0.43 -3.74 -3.18
CA MET A 68 -0.91 -5.08 -3.55
C MET A 68 -2.37 -5.30 -3.14
N SER A 69 -2.77 -4.86 -1.94
CA SER A 69 -4.17 -4.93 -1.50
C SER A 69 -5.10 -4.05 -2.33
N TYR A 70 -4.62 -2.91 -2.83
CA TYR A 70 -5.40 -2.06 -3.71
C TYR A 70 -5.58 -2.71 -5.08
N ARG A 71 -4.51 -3.27 -5.67
CA ARG A 71 -4.60 -4.07 -6.91
C ARG A 71 -5.58 -5.23 -6.76
N ALA A 72 -5.63 -5.84 -5.58
CA ALA A 72 -6.51 -6.96 -5.27
C ALA A 72 -8.00 -6.64 -5.28
N ALA A 73 -8.40 -5.37 -5.19
CA ALA A 73 -9.80 -4.99 -5.32
C ALA A 73 -10.41 -5.36 -6.68
N GLY A 74 -9.56 -5.63 -7.70
CA GLY A 74 -9.93 -6.39 -8.89
C GLY A 74 -11.14 -5.84 -9.63
N ALA A 75 -12.22 -6.62 -9.66
CA ALA A 75 -13.48 -6.30 -10.36
C ALA A 75 -14.17 -5.03 -9.85
N ARG A 76 -13.81 -4.52 -8.66
CA ARG A 76 -14.34 -3.27 -8.10
C ARG A 76 -13.69 -2.02 -8.68
N LEU A 77 -12.59 -2.19 -9.43
CA LEU A 77 -11.83 -1.08 -10.02
C LEU A 77 -12.21 -0.89 -11.49
N SER A 78 -12.46 0.35 -11.87
CA SER A 78 -12.51 0.78 -13.26
C SER A 78 -11.16 0.53 -13.97
N ALA A 79 -11.15 0.56 -15.31
CA ALA A 79 -9.92 0.39 -16.07
C ALA A 79 -8.86 1.46 -15.72
N ALA A 80 -9.29 2.69 -15.42
CA ALA A 80 -8.39 3.77 -15.00
C ALA A 80 -7.77 3.48 -13.62
N GLU A 81 -8.59 3.07 -12.65
CA GLU A 81 -8.11 2.72 -11.30
C GLU A 81 -7.18 1.51 -11.32
N ARG A 82 -7.45 0.50 -12.15
CA ARG A 82 -6.54 -0.63 -12.33
C ARG A 82 -5.17 -0.20 -12.85
N ARG A 83 -5.11 0.72 -13.82
CA ARG A 83 -3.84 1.28 -14.32
C ARG A 83 -3.10 2.04 -13.22
N SER A 84 -3.82 2.85 -12.44
CA SER A 84 -3.26 3.56 -11.29
C SER A 84 -2.72 2.58 -10.23
N ALA A 85 -3.45 1.52 -9.92
CA ALA A 85 -3.03 0.48 -8.97
C ALA A 85 -1.74 -0.22 -9.42
N MET A 86 -1.63 -0.58 -10.70
CA MET A 86 -0.41 -1.18 -11.26
C MET A 86 0.79 -0.21 -11.21
N ALA A 87 0.56 1.08 -11.52
CA ALA A 87 1.60 2.10 -11.43
C ALA A 87 2.06 2.31 -9.97
N ALA A 88 1.12 2.34 -9.01
CA ALA A 88 1.41 2.46 -7.58
C ALA A 88 2.16 1.25 -7.02
N GLU A 89 1.80 0.04 -7.47
CA GLU A 89 2.52 -1.20 -7.12
C GLU A 89 3.97 -1.14 -7.63
N ARG A 90 4.17 -0.72 -8.89
CA ARG A 90 5.51 -0.60 -9.47
C ARG A 90 6.38 0.44 -8.75
N ALA A 91 5.83 1.63 -8.48
CA ALA A 91 6.53 2.67 -7.72
C ALA A 91 6.87 2.22 -6.30
N SER A 92 6.01 1.41 -5.66
CA SER A 92 6.26 0.88 -4.33
C SER A 92 7.33 -0.22 -4.34
N TYR A 93 7.38 -1.04 -5.39
CA TYR A 93 8.45 -2.00 -5.62
C TYR A 93 9.80 -1.29 -5.78
N ASP A 94 9.87 -0.25 -6.62
CA ASP A 94 11.10 0.51 -6.86
C ASP A 94 11.61 1.17 -5.57
N LEU A 95 10.69 1.76 -4.78
CA LEU A 95 11.03 2.32 -3.47
C LEU A 95 11.58 1.26 -2.50
N LEU A 96 10.93 0.09 -2.42
CA LEU A 96 11.39 -1.00 -1.58
C LEU A 96 12.78 -1.48 -2.00
N PHE A 97 12.98 -1.68 -3.31
CA PHE A 97 14.25 -2.11 -3.88
C PHE A 97 15.36 -1.11 -3.56
N GLU A 98 15.18 0.18 -3.84
CA GLU A 98 16.19 1.22 -3.57
C GLU A 98 16.53 1.35 -2.09
N THR A 99 15.52 1.21 -1.21
CA THR A 99 15.73 1.26 0.25
C THR A 99 16.53 0.05 0.73
N CYS A 100 16.34 -1.11 0.08
CA CYS A 100 16.93 -2.40 0.46
C CYS A 100 18.29 -2.66 -0.19
N ARG A 101 18.54 -2.10 -1.38
CA ARG A 101 19.78 -2.20 -2.16
C ARG A 101 21.08 -2.07 -1.33
N PRO A 102 21.25 -1.07 -0.44
CA PRO A 102 22.49 -0.96 0.35
C PRO A 102 22.69 -2.13 1.31
N LEU A 103 21.61 -2.75 1.82
CA LEU A 103 21.72 -3.92 2.70
C LEU A 103 21.99 -5.21 1.93
N LEU A 104 21.42 -5.33 0.72
CA LEU A 104 21.70 -6.45 -0.16
C LEU A 104 23.17 -6.43 -0.63
N ALA A 105 23.71 -5.24 -0.94
CA ALA A 105 25.12 -5.08 -1.26
C ALA A 105 26.03 -5.49 -0.09
N LEU A 106 25.68 -5.13 1.15
CA LEU A 106 26.41 -5.56 2.34
C LEU A 106 26.36 -7.08 2.58
N SER A 107 25.26 -7.73 2.22
CA SER A 107 25.13 -9.19 2.32
C SER A 107 25.94 -9.96 1.25
N LEU A 108 26.28 -9.30 0.15
CA LEU A 108 27.06 -9.85 -0.96
C LEU A 108 28.55 -9.52 -0.85
N SER A 109 28.97 -8.62 0.04
CA SER A 109 30.38 -8.41 0.34
C SER A 109 30.88 -9.58 1.20
N PRO A 110 31.69 -10.51 0.66
CA PRO A 110 32.42 -11.43 1.52
C PRO A 110 33.33 -10.61 2.42
N ALA A 111 33.49 -11.06 3.65
CA ALA A 111 34.48 -10.54 4.58
C ALA A 111 35.78 -10.25 3.83
N ARG A 112 36.19 -8.98 3.77
CA ARG A 112 37.58 -8.61 3.50
C ARG A 112 38.35 -9.03 4.76
N SER A 113 38.64 -10.33 4.83
CA SER A 113 39.56 -10.93 5.79
C SER A 113 40.97 -10.65 5.29
N GLY A 114 41.80 -10.04 6.15
CA GLY A 114 43.27 -9.98 6.00
C GLY A 114 43.78 -8.86 5.13
#